data_AF-A0A2N2HBI3-F1
#
_entry.id   AF-A0A2N2HBI3-F1
#
_cell.length_a   1.000
_cell.length_b   1.000
_cell.length_c   1.000
_cell.angle_alpha   90.00
_cell.angle_beta   90.00
_cell.angle_gamma   90.00
#
_symmetry.space_group_name_H-M   'P 1'
#
loop_
_entity.id
_entity.type
_entity.pdbx_description
1 polymer ?
#
loop_
_entity_poly.entity_id
_entity_poly.type
_entity_poly.pdbx_seq_one_letter_code
_entity_poly.pdbx_strand_id
1 'polypeptide(L)'
;MKLLLTLFFILLQGFPEASGAAAFEKVDQDILRGIELLYDGETDEAEDVFRSVLAKKPQDPAGYFYMAMVTWSRLATGFWSREMVQQYIERIDRTISVARAVVQDGNPDSFTYFFLGGALGFKGRFYLMERKWLSSFNLASDAVEALKTCSSMDPSNKDVLLGLGIFDYYTAKLSGVMKFLTFLLVHRGDREEGLRKLNQAAQEATYSSFEAKSVLVHIYLYLEDDRHKALLLARELATRFQRSRFFKYLEGVACVRLDRDDEYREVAAAMRASAERADSGMKAALWIRQSLYLDATHDLFRGNHKEARRKLDAILSMQDPVNDPLMIAYPLLKKGVSYDLEGARKTALGYYEQVMNMENGAGAQFLAEKFIKKPALKNDPFIGY
;
A
#
# COMPACT_ATOMS: atom_id res chain seq x y z
N MET A 1 -17.54 -66.49 -4.21
CA MET A 1 -18.47 -65.35 -4.00
C MET A 1 -18.29 -64.44 -5.23
N LYS A 2 -18.85 -64.86 -6.38
CA LYS A 2 -20.07 -64.30 -7.00
C LYS A 2 -19.96 -62.76 -7.15
N LEU A 3 -20.12 -62.12 -8.30
CA LEU A 3 -20.37 -62.55 -9.69
C LEU A 3 -20.32 -61.24 -10.53
N LEU A 4 -19.84 -61.34 -11.77
CA LEU A 4 -20.20 -60.60 -13.00
C LEU A 4 -20.05 -59.04 -13.10
N LEU A 5 -19.28 -58.44 -14.03
CA LEU A 5 -19.31 -58.41 -15.52
C LEU A 5 -20.62 -57.87 -16.11
N THR A 6 -20.53 -56.78 -16.91
CA THR A 6 -20.90 -56.65 -18.36
C THR A 6 -20.74 -55.15 -18.77
N LEU A 7 -19.72 -54.74 -19.54
CA LEU A 7 -19.66 -54.62 -21.01
C LEU A 7 -20.65 -53.59 -21.61
N PHE A 8 -20.17 -52.48 -22.22
CA PHE A 8 -20.29 -52.23 -23.67
C PHE A 8 -19.62 -50.92 -24.12
N PHE A 9 -19.00 -50.97 -25.30
CA PHE A 9 -18.39 -49.87 -26.05
C PHE A 9 -19.39 -49.42 -27.14
N ILE A 10 -19.36 -48.13 -27.50
CA ILE A 10 -19.94 -47.48 -28.69
C ILE A 10 -21.45 -47.18 -28.70
N LEU A 11 -21.78 -45.90 -28.55
CA LEU A 11 -22.52 -45.17 -29.57
C LEU A 11 -22.15 -43.69 -29.51
N LEU A 12 -21.50 -43.24 -30.58
CA LEU A 12 -21.47 -41.85 -31.01
C LEU A 12 -22.88 -41.26 -30.93
N GLN A 13 -23.11 -40.37 -29.98
CA GLN A 13 -23.99 -39.22 -30.18
C GLN A 13 -23.25 -38.01 -29.64
N GLY A 14 -23.05 -37.02 -30.52
CA GLY A 14 -22.39 -35.78 -30.19
C GLY A 14 -23.07 -35.15 -29.00
N PHE A 15 -22.35 -35.08 -27.88
CA PHE A 15 -22.64 -34.06 -26.91
C PHE A 15 -22.40 -32.72 -27.62
N PRO A 16 -23.31 -31.74 -27.48
CA PRO A 16 -22.96 -30.39 -27.87
C PRO A 16 -21.64 -30.08 -27.17
N GLU A 17 -20.64 -29.62 -27.91
CA GLU A 17 -19.60 -28.80 -27.32
C GLU A 17 -20.36 -27.70 -26.58
N ALA A 18 -20.53 -27.88 -25.27
CA ALA A 18 -20.78 -26.77 -24.40
C ALA A 18 -19.54 -25.91 -24.60
N SER A 19 -19.69 -24.87 -25.43
CA SER A 19 -18.78 -23.77 -25.57
C SER A 19 -18.73 -23.03 -24.24
N GLY A 20 -18.20 -23.70 -23.22
CA GLY A 20 -17.64 -23.11 -22.02
C GLY A 20 -16.29 -22.49 -22.35
N ALA A 21 -16.21 -21.74 -23.45
CA ALA A 21 -15.37 -20.57 -23.48
C ALA A 21 -16.10 -19.53 -22.61
N ALA A 22 -16.13 -19.78 -21.30
CA ALA A 22 -16.31 -18.69 -20.35
C ALA A 22 -15.25 -17.66 -20.74
N ALA A 23 -15.72 -16.50 -21.18
CA ALA A 23 -14.87 -15.44 -21.68
C ALA A 23 -13.74 -15.25 -20.66
N PHE A 24 -12.51 -15.59 -21.03
CA PHE A 24 -11.35 -14.97 -20.43
C PHE A 24 -11.56 -13.49 -20.69
N GLU A 25 -12.12 -12.78 -19.71
CA GLU A 25 -12.30 -11.35 -19.79
C GLU A 25 -10.91 -10.79 -20.06
N LYS A 26 -10.74 -10.25 -21.26
CA LYS A 26 -9.42 -9.92 -21.78
C LYS A 26 -8.84 -8.87 -20.84
N VAL A 27 -7.77 -9.23 -20.14
CA VAL A 27 -7.05 -8.34 -19.21
C VAL A 27 -6.90 -6.96 -19.83
N ASP A 28 -7.52 -5.97 -19.18
CA ASP A 28 -7.54 -4.60 -19.65
C ASP A 28 -6.13 -3.98 -19.54
N GLN A 29 -5.47 -3.83 -20.69
CA GLN A 29 -4.09 -3.34 -20.77
C GLN A 29 -3.98 -1.85 -20.45
N ASP A 30 -5.04 -1.07 -20.67
CA ASP A 30 -5.05 0.35 -20.32
C ASP A 30 -5.05 0.50 -18.80
N ILE A 31 -5.80 -0.36 -18.09
CA ILE A 31 -5.76 -0.41 -16.62
C ILE A 31 -4.36 -0.76 -16.12
N LEU A 32 -3.74 -1.82 -16.65
CA LEU A 32 -2.38 -2.23 -16.24
C LEU A 32 -1.36 -1.10 -16.46
N ARG A 33 -1.42 -0.43 -17.62
CA ARG A 33 -0.57 0.73 -17.90
C ARG A 33 -0.79 1.86 -16.89
N GLY A 34 -2.04 2.17 -16.56
CA GLY A 34 -2.35 3.20 -15.56
C GLY A 34 -1.81 2.84 -14.17
N ILE A 35 -1.88 1.56 -13.78
CA ILE A 35 -1.31 1.07 -12.51
C ILE A 35 0.21 1.26 -12.49
N GLU A 36 0.91 0.92 -13.57
CA GLU A 36 2.36 1.11 -13.65
C GLU A 36 2.74 2.59 -13.53
N LEU A 37 2.01 3.48 -14.21
CA LEU A 37 2.20 4.93 -14.10
C LEU A 37 1.99 5.43 -12.66
N LEU A 38 0.99 4.91 -11.95
CA LEU A 38 0.78 5.25 -10.53
C LEU A 38 1.98 4.86 -9.66
N TYR A 39 2.56 3.68 -9.88
CA TYR A 39 3.72 3.22 -9.10
C TYR A 39 5.03 3.94 -9.45
N ASP A 40 5.17 4.42 -10.69
CA ASP A 40 6.24 5.33 -11.09
C ASP A 40 6.03 6.78 -10.60
N GLY A 41 4.84 7.09 -10.07
CA GLY A 41 4.50 8.42 -9.55
C GLY A 41 3.98 9.40 -10.59
N GLU A 42 3.70 8.95 -11.82
CA GLU A 42 3.16 9.78 -12.92
C GLU A 42 1.63 9.86 -12.82
N THR A 43 1.14 10.51 -11.75
CA THR A 43 -0.29 10.49 -11.38
C THR A 43 -1.19 11.15 -12.42
N ASP A 44 -0.70 12.18 -13.11
CA ASP A 44 -1.50 12.94 -14.08
C ASP A 44 -1.70 12.11 -15.36
N GLU A 45 -0.64 11.46 -15.85
CA GLU A 45 -0.73 10.55 -16.99
C GLU A 45 -1.60 9.33 -16.67
N ALA A 46 -1.49 8.78 -15.46
CA ALA A 46 -2.37 7.70 -15.01
C ALA A 46 -3.84 8.13 -15.01
N GLU A 47 -4.14 9.35 -14.54
CA GLU A 47 -5.49 9.91 -14.52
C GLU A 47 -6.10 10.01 -15.93
N ASP A 48 -5.32 10.43 -16.92
CA ASP A 48 -5.77 10.51 -18.31
C ASP A 48 -6.06 9.13 -18.93
N VAL A 49 -5.23 8.13 -18.60
CA VAL A 49 -5.47 6.74 -18.99
C VAL A 49 -6.77 6.22 -18.39
N PHE A 50 -6.97 6.38 -17.07
CA PHE A 50 -8.18 5.90 -16.40
C PHE A 50 -9.44 6.66 -16.81
N ARG A 51 -9.33 7.95 -17.14
CA ARG A 51 -10.42 8.72 -17.75
C ARG A 51 -10.84 8.12 -19.09
N SER A 52 -9.88 7.66 -19.89
CA SER A 52 -10.15 7.00 -21.16
C SER A 52 -10.81 5.62 -20.97
N VAL A 53 -10.37 4.84 -19.99
CA VAL A 53 -11.01 3.57 -19.59
C VAL A 53 -12.47 3.81 -19.19
N LEU A 54 -12.70 4.80 -18.33
CA LEU A 54 -14.03 5.18 -17.87
C LEU A 54 -14.95 5.62 -19.02
N ALA A 55 -14.44 6.41 -19.97
CA ALA A 55 -15.21 6.86 -21.13
C ALA A 55 -15.66 5.69 -22.04
N LYS A 56 -14.85 4.62 -22.13
CA LYS A 56 -15.18 3.42 -22.92
C LYS A 56 -16.22 2.53 -22.23
N LYS A 57 -16.17 2.44 -20.90
CA LYS A 57 -17.04 1.56 -20.09
C LYS A 57 -17.64 2.33 -18.90
N PRO A 58 -18.60 3.24 -19.11
CA PRO A 58 -19.10 4.13 -18.04
C PRO A 58 -19.94 3.44 -16.97
N GLN A 59 -20.37 2.19 -17.21
CA GLN A 59 -21.10 1.36 -16.25
C GLN A 59 -20.18 0.39 -15.48
N ASP A 60 -18.92 0.24 -15.91
CA ASP A 60 -17.93 -0.61 -15.27
C ASP A 60 -17.31 0.13 -14.06
N PRO A 61 -17.34 -0.45 -12.84
CA PRO A 61 -16.76 0.19 -11.66
C PRO A 61 -15.24 0.36 -11.73
N ALA A 62 -14.52 -0.38 -12.59
CA ALA A 62 -13.06 -0.35 -12.68
C ALA A 62 -12.51 1.06 -12.96
N GLY A 63 -13.08 1.76 -13.95
CA GLY A 63 -12.65 3.11 -14.32
C GLY A 63 -12.79 4.09 -13.16
N TYR A 64 -13.91 4.05 -12.44
CA TYR A 64 -14.13 4.88 -11.25
C TYR A 64 -13.16 4.51 -10.12
N PHE A 65 -12.93 3.22 -9.89
CA PHE A 65 -12.03 2.74 -8.85
C PHE A 65 -10.62 3.30 -9.04
N TYR A 66 -10.07 3.19 -10.24
CA TYR A 66 -8.72 3.68 -10.51
C TYR A 66 -8.61 5.21 -10.52
N MET A 67 -9.67 5.93 -10.90
CA MET A 67 -9.73 7.38 -10.68
C MET A 67 -9.63 7.73 -9.18
N ALA A 68 -10.26 6.93 -8.30
CA ALA A 68 -10.10 7.09 -6.84
C ALA A 68 -8.68 6.73 -6.39
N MET A 69 -8.04 5.73 -7.00
CA MET A 69 -6.66 5.33 -6.68
C MET A 69 -5.63 6.39 -7.07
N VAL A 70 -5.87 7.20 -8.11
CA VAL A 70 -5.06 8.38 -8.44
C VAL A 70 -5.04 9.35 -7.25
N THR A 71 -6.22 9.71 -6.72
CA THR A 71 -6.29 10.63 -5.59
C THR A 71 -5.74 10.00 -4.32
N TRP A 72 -5.96 8.69 -4.10
CA TRP A 72 -5.34 7.95 -3.02
C TRP A 72 -3.81 7.99 -3.06
N SER A 73 -3.20 7.83 -4.24
CA SER A 73 -1.74 7.90 -4.42
C SER A 73 -1.19 9.27 -4.01
N ARG A 74 -1.89 10.36 -4.37
CA ARG A 74 -1.55 11.71 -3.92
C ARG A 74 -1.70 11.87 -2.39
N LEU A 75 -2.77 11.36 -1.79
CA LEU A 75 -2.93 11.35 -0.32
C LEU A 75 -1.81 10.55 0.38
N ALA A 76 -1.44 9.38 -0.17
CA ALA A 76 -0.41 8.51 0.38
C ALA A 76 1.00 9.14 0.37
N THR A 77 1.24 10.07 -0.56
CA THR A 77 2.48 10.88 -0.63
C THR A 77 2.42 12.17 0.19
N GLY A 78 1.37 12.36 0.99
CA GLY A 78 1.29 13.38 2.03
C GLY A 78 0.43 14.60 1.67
N PHE A 79 -0.28 14.60 0.56
CA PHE A 79 -1.11 15.73 0.12
C PHE A 79 -2.48 15.77 0.80
N TRP A 80 -2.54 15.97 2.12
CA TRP A 80 -3.79 16.01 2.89
C TRP A 80 -4.41 17.41 2.94
N SER A 81 -4.77 17.97 1.78
CA SER A 81 -5.62 19.18 1.74
C SER A 81 -7.09 18.80 1.87
N ARG A 82 -7.92 19.73 2.36
CA ARG A 82 -9.37 19.51 2.46
C ARG A 82 -9.98 19.15 1.10
N GLU A 83 -9.54 19.80 0.05
CA GLU A 83 -9.98 19.61 -1.33
C GLU A 83 -9.58 18.23 -1.85
N MET A 84 -8.35 17.79 -1.59
CA MET A 84 -7.88 16.48 -2.04
C MET A 84 -8.58 15.34 -1.29
N VAL A 85 -8.77 15.50 0.02
CA VAL A 85 -9.54 14.55 0.83
C VAL A 85 -10.98 14.46 0.33
N GLN A 86 -11.62 15.59 0.08
CA GLN A 86 -12.99 15.63 -0.46
C GLN A 86 -13.07 14.96 -1.84
N GLN A 87 -12.13 15.24 -2.73
CA GLN A 87 -12.07 14.62 -4.05
C GLN A 87 -11.91 13.09 -3.96
N TYR A 88 -11.08 12.59 -3.04
CA TYR A 88 -10.92 11.16 -2.82
C TYR A 88 -12.24 10.52 -2.36
N ILE A 89 -12.91 11.13 -1.38
CA ILE A 89 -14.19 10.65 -0.85
C ILE A 89 -15.24 10.59 -1.98
N GLU A 90 -15.35 11.63 -2.79
CA GLU A 90 -16.29 11.65 -3.92
C GLU A 90 -16.01 10.54 -4.93
N ARG A 91 -14.74 10.32 -5.30
CA ARG A 91 -14.37 9.29 -6.27
C ARG A 91 -14.57 7.88 -5.74
N ILE A 92 -14.20 7.61 -4.49
CA ILE A 92 -14.36 6.28 -3.90
C ILE A 92 -15.85 5.96 -3.66
N ASP A 93 -16.65 6.95 -3.25
CA ASP A 93 -18.10 6.80 -3.08
C ASP A 93 -18.80 6.60 -4.41
N ARG A 94 -18.33 7.28 -5.47
CA ARG A 94 -18.82 7.05 -6.82
C ARG A 94 -18.58 5.61 -7.25
N THR A 95 -17.39 5.07 -7.01
CA THR A 95 -17.07 3.66 -7.30
C THR A 95 -18.03 2.71 -6.60
N ILE A 96 -18.23 2.89 -5.29
CA ILE A 96 -19.15 2.06 -4.50
C ILE A 96 -20.58 2.17 -5.04
N SER A 97 -21.04 3.37 -5.39
CA SER A 97 -22.39 3.59 -5.92
C SER A 97 -22.63 2.87 -7.25
N VAL A 98 -21.65 2.93 -8.17
CA VAL A 98 -21.72 2.29 -9.48
C VAL A 98 -21.72 0.78 -9.33
N ALA A 99 -20.79 0.22 -8.55
CA ALA A 99 -20.73 -1.22 -8.33
C ALA A 99 -22.01 -1.76 -7.65
N ARG A 100 -22.57 -1.04 -6.67
CA ARG A 100 -23.84 -1.43 -6.04
C ARG A 100 -25.02 -1.36 -6.99
N ALA A 101 -25.06 -0.38 -7.90
CA ALA A 101 -26.11 -0.30 -8.92
C ALA A 101 -26.06 -1.51 -9.86
N VAL A 102 -24.87 -1.89 -10.36
CA VAL A 102 -24.70 -3.09 -11.19
C VAL A 102 -25.17 -4.36 -10.49
N VAL A 103 -24.87 -4.50 -9.19
CA VAL A 103 -25.36 -5.62 -8.37
C VAL A 103 -26.89 -5.60 -8.24
N GLN A 104 -27.49 -4.43 -8.02
CA GLN A 104 -28.95 -4.27 -7.87
C GLN A 104 -29.71 -4.53 -9.18
N ASP A 105 -29.12 -4.16 -10.32
CA ASP A 105 -29.68 -4.40 -11.65
C ASP A 105 -29.61 -5.89 -12.08
N GLY A 106 -29.02 -6.74 -11.23
CA GLY A 106 -29.03 -8.20 -11.40
C GLY A 106 -28.03 -8.74 -12.41
N ASN A 107 -27.10 -7.92 -12.88
CA ASN A 107 -26.08 -8.29 -13.87
C ASN A 107 -24.62 -8.15 -13.37
N PRO A 108 -24.26 -8.49 -12.12
CA PRO A 108 -22.86 -8.40 -11.68
C PRO A 108 -22.01 -9.55 -12.23
N ASP A 109 -20.79 -9.23 -12.65
CA ASP A 109 -19.70 -10.19 -12.85
C ASP A 109 -18.82 -10.30 -11.58
N SER A 110 -17.79 -11.16 -11.63
CA SER A 110 -16.86 -11.31 -10.50
C SER A 110 -16.09 -10.01 -10.24
N PHE A 111 -15.70 -9.27 -11.27
CA PHE A 111 -14.95 -8.01 -11.14
C PHE A 111 -15.76 -6.88 -10.50
N THR A 112 -17.07 -6.86 -10.68
CA THR A 112 -17.98 -5.94 -10.00
C THR A 112 -17.83 -6.05 -8.48
N TYR A 113 -17.81 -7.29 -7.95
CA TYR A 113 -17.60 -7.55 -6.54
C TYR A 113 -16.14 -7.31 -6.10
N PHE A 114 -15.16 -7.58 -6.97
CA PHE A 114 -13.76 -7.25 -6.71
C PHE A 114 -13.57 -5.74 -6.49
N PHE A 115 -14.06 -4.90 -7.40
CA PHE A 115 -13.94 -3.45 -7.29
C PHE A 115 -14.81 -2.88 -6.18
N LEU A 116 -15.99 -3.45 -5.91
CA LEU A 116 -16.79 -3.08 -4.73
C LEU A 116 -16.01 -3.35 -3.44
N GLY A 117 -15.45 -4.56 -3.30
CA GLY A 117 -14.65 -4.95 -2.13
C GLY A 117 -13.40 -4.09 -1.96
N GLY A 118 -12.68 -3.83 -3.05
CA GLY A 118 -11.54 -2.92 -3.08
C GLY A 118 -11.93 -1.51 -2.63
N ALA A 119 -13.01 -0.95 -3.18
CA ALA A 119 -13.44 0.41 -2.86
C ALA A 119 -13.87 0.56 -1.39
N LEU A 120 -14.63 -0.40 -0.87
CA LEU A 120 -15.01 -0.47 0.54
C LEU A 120 -13.77 -0.62 1.45
N GLY A 121 -12.81 -1.46 1.07
CA GLY A 121 -11.57 -1.65 1.82
C GLY A 121 -10.71 -0.38 1.90
N PHE A 122 -10.51 0.30 0.77
CA PHE A 122 -9.78 1.58 0.73
C PHE A 122 -10.50 2.68 1.51
N LYS A 123 -11.84 2.79 1.38
CA LYS A 123 -12.64 3.72 2.20
C LYS A 123 -12.53 3.39 3.69
N GLY A 124 -12.56 2.10 4.04
CA GLY A 124 -12.33 1.61 5.40
C GLY A 124 -10.96 2.00 5.94
N ARG A 125 -9.90 1.86 5.12
CA ARG A 125 -8.54 2.31 5.45
C ARG A 125 -8.48 3.82 5.66
N PHE A 126 -9.13 4.61 4.82
CA PHE A 126 -9.22 6.07 5.01
C PHE A 126 -9.91 6.44 6.34
N TYR A 127 -11.03 5.80 6.67
CA TYR A 127 -11.71 6.01 7.97
C TYR A 127 -10.87 5.57 9.16
N LEU A 128 -10.02 4.54 8.99
CA LEU A 128 -9.03 4.17 10.02
C LEU A 128 -8.05 5.32 10.27
N MET A 129 -7.59 5.98 9.21
CA MET A 129 -6.68 7.13 9.29
C MET A 129 -7.36 8.34 9.96
N GLU A 130 -8.65 8.53 9.76
CA GLU A 130 -9.46 9.53 10.46
C GLU A 130 -9.88 9.12 11.89
N ARG A 131 -9.41 7.97 12.39
CA ARG A 131 -9.77 7.41 13.71
C ARG A 131 -11.27 7.08 13.87
N LYS A 132 -11.98 6.88 12.75
CA LYS A 132 -13.38 6.43 12.71
C LYS A 132 -13.44 4.89 12.76
N TRP A 133 -12.99 4.32 13.89
CA TRP A 133 -12.74 2.88 14.05
C TRP A 133 -13.95 1.97 13.72
N LEU A 134 -15.14 2.31 14.23
CA LEU A 134 -16.36 1.51 14.00
C LEU A 134 -16.77 1.52 12.52
N SER A 135 -16.79 2.70 11.91
CA SER A 135 -17.13 2.84 10.48
C SER A 135 -16.10 2.13 9.59
N SER A 136 -14.81 2.21 9.95
CA SER A 136 -13.74 1.49 9.28
C SER A 136 -13.94 -0.03 9.35
N PHE A 137 -14.30 -0.56 10.52
CA PHE A 137 -14.54 -1.98 10.73
C PHE A 137 -15.74 -2.50 9.93
N ASN A 138 -16.85 -1.77 9.91
CA ASN A 138 -18.03 -2.15 9.13
C ASN A 138 -17.70 -2.19 7.64
N LEU A 139 -17.02 -1.17 7.10
CA LEU A 139 -16.58 -1.15 5.71
C LEU A 139 -15.62 -2.29 5.37
N ALA A 140 -14.70 -2.63 6.28
CA ALA A 140 -13.80 -3.76 6.11
C ALA A 140 -14.56 -5.10 6.08
N SER A 141 -15.63 -5.24 6.87
CA SER A 141 -16.48 -6.43 6.88
C SER A 141 -17.25 -6.58 5.56
N ASP A 142 -17.89 -5.50 5.10
CA ASP A 142 -18.58 -5.45 3.80
C ASP A 142 -17.60 -5.73 2.64
N ALA A 143 -16.37 -5.22 2.74
CA ALA A 143 -15.32 -5.47 1.76
C ALA A 143 -14.97 -6.95 1.67
N VAL A 144 -14.79 -7.61 2.81
CA VAL A 144 -14.50 -9.06 2.87
C VAL A 144 -15.65 -9.88 2.29
N GLU A 145 -16.90 -9.52 2.58
CA GLU A 145 -18.07 -10.18 1.99
C GLU A 145 -18.05 -10.08 0.46
N ALA A 146 -17.87 -8.87 -0.09
CA ALA A 146 -17.78 -8.67 -1.53
C ALA A 146 -16.62 -9.46 -2.16
N LEU A 147 -15.43 -9.45 -1.55
CA LEU A 147 -14.27 -10.21 -2.05
C LEU A 147 -14.47 -11.72 -1.99
N LYS A 148 -15.17 -12.24 -0.96
CA LYS A 148 -15.55 -13.65 -0.87
C LYS A 148 -16.55 -14.03 -1.96
N THR A 149 -17.51 -13.15 -2.27
CA THR A 149 -18.45 -13.35 -3.38
C THR A 149 -17.70 -13.39 -4.71
N CYS A 150 -16.80 -12.44 -4.97
CA CYS A 150 -15.92 -12.46 -6.14
C CYS A 150 -15.15 -13.78 -6.25
N SER A 151 -14.47 -14.20 -5.18
CA SER A 151 -13.71 -15.46 -5.14
C SER A 151 -14.58 -16.70 -5.34
N SER A 152 -15.86 -16.65 -4.99
CA SER A 152 -16.80 -17.76 -5.18
C SER A 152 -17.32 -17.83 -6.62
N MET A 153 -17.48 -16.67 -7.27
CA MET A 153 -17.86 -16.57 -8.69
C MET A 153 -16.70 -16.91 -9.62
N ASP A 154 -15.48 -16.49 -9.26
CA ASP A 154 -14.26 -16.75 -10.00
C ASP A 154 -13.11 -17.13 -9.04
N PRO A 155 -12.93 -18.42 -8.75
CA PRO A 155 -11.83 -18.92 -7.90
C PRO A 155 -10.43 -18.76 -8.53
N SER A 156 -10.36 -18.46 -9.83
CA SER A 156 -9.10 -18.25 -10.54
C SER A 156 -8.56 -16.84 -10.31
N ASN A 157 -9.42 -15.88 -9.98
CA ASN A 157 -9.04 -14.51 -9.67
C ASN A 157 -8.14 -14.46 -8.43
N LYS A 158 -6.87 -14.11 -8.62
CA LYS A 158 -5.88 -13.98 -7.52
C LYS A 158 -5.82 -12.57 -6.95
N ASP A 159 -6.51 -11.60 -7.54
CA ASP A 159 -6.53 -10.23 -7.08
C ASP A 159 -7.28 -10.06 -5.75
N VAL A 160 -8.35 -10.82 -5.54
CA VAL A 160 -9.11 -10.82 -4.27
C VAL A 160 -8.24 -11.18 -3.06
N LEU A 161 -7.14 -11.92 -3.28
CA LEU A 161 -6.25 -12.38 -2.21
C LEU A 161 -5.50 -11.21 -1.56
N LEU A 162 -5.31 -10.08 -2.24
CA LEU A 162 -4.76 -8.87 -1.62
C LEU A 162 -5.63 -8.42 -0.43
N GLY A 163 -6.91 -8.14 -0.68
CA GLY A 163 -7.80 -7.60 0.34
C GLY A 163 -8.09 -8.60 1.47
N LEU A 164 -8.31 -9.87 1.12
CA LEU A 164 -8.51 -10.94 2.10
C LEU A 164 -7.26 -11.17 2.95
N GLY A 165 -6.07 -11.15 2.35
CA GLY A 165 -4.80 -11.31 3.04
C GLY A 165 -4.49 -10.16 4.00
N ILE A 166 -4.74 -8.91 3.59
CA ILE A 166 -4.65 -7.74 4.47
C ILE A 166 -5.57 -7.91 5.68
N PHE A 167 -6.84 -8.27 5.44
CA PHE A 167 -7.81 -8.42 6.52
C PHE A 167 -7.37 -9.50 7.52
N ASP A 168 -7.02 -10.70 7.06
CA ASP A 168 -6.60 -11.81 7.93
C ASP A 168 -5.35 -11.43 8.75
N TYR A 169 -4.34 -10.85 8.10
CA TYR A 169 -3.08 -10.51 8.76
C TYR A 169 -3.25 -9.40 9.82
N TYR A 170 -3.89 -8.29 9.47
CA TYR A 170 -4.01 -7.15 10.39
C TYR A 170 -5.02 -7.41 11.52
N THR A 171 -6.11 -8.14 11.26
CA THR A 171 -7.04 -8.53 12.35
C THR A 171 -6.38 -9.49 13.34
N ALA A 172 -5.53 -10.42 12.87
CA ALA A 172 -4.71 -11.26 13.74
C ALA A 172 -3.80 -10.41 14.65
N LYS A 173 -3.08 -9.43 14.07
CA LYS A 173 -2.17 -8.56 14.84
C LYS A 173 -2.91 -7.64 15.82
N LEU A 174 -4.09 -7.13 15.45
CA LEU A 174 -4.90 -6.25 16.28
C LEU A 174 -5.60 -6.97 17.45
N SER A 175 -5.89 -8.27 17.31
CA SER A 175 -6.51 -9.07 18.37
C SER A 175 -5.70 -9.10 19.68
N GLY A 176 -4.38 -8.86 19.62
CA GLY A 176 -3.53 -8.70 20.80
C GLY A 176 -3.51 -7.31 21.43
N VAL A 177 -3.95 -6.27 20.69
CA VAL A 177 -3.79 -4.84 21.08
C VAL A 177 -5.12 -4.18 21.43
N MET A 178 -6.22 -4.52 20.74
CA MET A 178 -7.54 -3.91 20.95
C MET A 178 -8.61 -4.97 21.22
N LYS A 179 -8.65 -5.44 22.48
CA LYS A 179 -9.58 -6.49 22.96
C LYS A 179 -11.07 -6.21 22.66
N PHE A 180 -11.49 -4.96 22.59
CA PHE A 180 -12.90 -4.61 22.30
C PHE A 180 -13.30 -4.90 20.84
N LEU A 181 -12.39 -4.69 19.88
CA LEU A 181 -12.64 -5.08 18.48
C LEU A 181 -12.66 -6.60 18.32
N THR A 182 -11.95 -7.33 19.19
CA THR A 182 -11.98 -8.80 19.21
C THR A 182 -13.37 -9.37 19.52
N PHE A 183 -14.21 -8.64 20.26
CA PHE A 183 -15.60 -9.05 20.53
C PHE A 183 -16.51 -8.95 19.29
N LEU A 184 -16.18 -8.06 18.35
CA LEU A 184 -16.92 -7.86 17.10
C LEU A 184 -16.46 -8.81 15.97
N LEU A 185 -15.34 -9.49 16.15
CA LEU A 185 -14.75 -10.39 15.14
C LEU A 185 -15.38 -11.79 15.21
N VAL A 186 -16.27 -12.11 14.27
CA VAL A 186 -16.82 -13.47 14.08
C VAL A 186 -15.77 -14.42 13.46
N HIS A 187 -14.77 -13.89 12.75
CA HIS A 187 -13.59 -14.62 12.30
C HIS A 187 -12.34 -14.07 12.98
N ARG A 188 -11.58 -14.95 13.63
CA ARG A 188 -10.23 -14.62 14.07
C ARG A 188 -9.35 -14.58 12.83
N GLY A 189 -8.77 -13.43 12.52
CA GLY A 189 -7.73 -13.35 11.51
C GLY A 189 -6.59 -14.32 11.81
N ASP A 190 -5.94 -14.79 10.76
CA ASP A 190 -4.79 -15.68 10.85
C ASP A 190 -3.59 -15.03 10.15
N ARG A 191 -2.52 -14.84 10.94
CA ARG A 191 -1.29 -14.21 10.46
C ARG A 191 -0.65 -15.00 9.32
N GLU A 192 -0.56 -16.32 9.44
CA GLU A 192 0.12 -17.16 8.46
C GLU A 192 -0.70 -17.27 7.18
N GLU A 193 -2.01 -17.42 7.30
CA GLU A 193 -2.91 -17.45 6.17
C GLU A 193 -2.96 -16.09 5.45
N GLY A 194 -2.97 -14.98 6.20
CA GLY A 194 -2.87 -13.64 5.63
C GLY A 194 -1.58 -13.45 4.82
N LEU A 195 -0.44 -13.87 5.37
CA LEU A 195 0.84 -13.86 4.65
C LEU A 195 0.80 -14.78 3.42
N ARG A 196 0.21 -15.98 3.51
CA ARG A 196 0.09 -16.91 2.39
C ARG A 196 -0.70 -16.28 1.24
N LYS A 197 -1.86 -15.70 1.53
CA LYS A 197 -2.70 -14.99 0.55
C LYS A 197 -1.95 -13.83 -0.11
N LEU A 198 -1.25 -13.01 0.68
CA LEU A 198 -0.48 -11.87 0.17
C LEU A 198 0.67 -12.31 -0.75
N ASN A 199 1.43 -13.34 -0.37
CA ASN A 199 2.50 -13.87 -1.23
C ASN A 199 1.94 -14.45 -2.53
N GLN A 200 0.79 -15.12 -2.48
CA GLN A 200 0.12 -15.62 -3.68
C GLN A 200 -0.36 -14.45 -4.57
N ALA A 201 -0.97 -13.42 -4.01
CA ALA A 201 -1.36 -12.22 -4.76
C ALA A 201 -0.15 -11.54 -5.42
N ALA A 202 0.96 -11.43 -4.68
CA ALA A 202 2.19 -10.85 -5.20
C ALA A 202 2.73 -11.61 -6.43
N GLN A 203 2.55 -12.92 -6.50
CA GLN A 203 3.08 -13.75 -7.59
C GLN A 203 2.10 -13.90 -8.76
N GLU A 204 0.80 -14.01 -8.48
CA GLU A 204 -0.19 -14.51 -9.43
C GLU A 204 -1.32 -13.52 -9.77
N ALA A 205 -1.46 -12.41 -9.02
CA ALA A 205 -2.53 -11.44 -9.27
C ALA A 205 -2.28 -10.60 -10.52
N THR A 206 -3.35 -10.23 -11.22
CA THR A 206 -3.24 -9.47 -12.48
C THR A 206 -3.06 -7.99 -12.22
N TYR A 207 -3.94 -7.39 -11.42
CA TYR A 207 -4.00 -5.95 -11.17
C TYR A 207 -3.33 -5.54 -9.86
N SER A 208 -3.34 -6.42 -8.87
CA SER A 208 -2.97 -6.13 -7.48
C SER A 208 -1.61 -6.70 -7.06
N SER A 209 -0.88 -7.35 -7.98
CA SER A 209 0.44 -7.94 -7.69
C SER A 209 1.42 -6.90 -7.13
N PHE A 210 1.51 -5.71 -7.75
CA PHE A 210 2.42 -4.65 -7.26
C PHE A 210 2.03 -4.12 -5.88
N GLU A 211 0.73 -3.99 -5.60
CA GLU A 211 0.27 -3.57 -4.27
C GLU A 211 0.54 -4.65 -3.23
N ALA A 212 0.31 -5.92 -3.56
CA ALA A 212 0.64 -7.03 -2.67
C ALA A 212 2.12 -7.08 -2.32
N LYS A 213 3.01 -6.86 -3.31
CA LYS A 213 4.45 -6.73 -3.08
C LYS A 213 4.77 -5.53 -2.18
N SER A 214 4.19 -4.36 -2.45
CA SER A 214 4.37 -3.16 -1.65
C SER A 214 3.94 -3.37 -0.18
N VAL A 215 2.78 -3.99 0.04
CA VAL A 215 2.27 -4.35 1.37
C VAL A 215 3.19 -5.34 2.07
N LEU A 216 3.66 -6.38 1.37
CA LEU A 216 4.59 -7.35 1.93
C LEU A 216 5.94 -6.72 2.32
N VAL A 217 6.48 -5.80 1.52
CA VAL A 217 7.71 -5.06 1.90
C VAL A 217 7.51 -4.36 3.25
N HIS A 218 6.38 -3.69 3.46
CA HIS A 218 6.09 -3.03 4.74
C HIS A 218 5.92 -4.02 5.88
N ILE A 219 5.18 -5.10 5.67
CA ILE A 219 4.97 -6.14 6.68
C ILE A 219 6.31 -6.73 7.11
N TYR A 220 7.14 -7.13 6.16
CA TYR A 220 8.43 -7.75 6.42
C TYR A 220 9.43 -6.77 7.04
N LEU A 221 9.45 -5.49 6.65
CA LEU A 221 10.31 -4.50 7.32
C LEU A 221 9.83 -4.19 8.73
N TYR A 222 8.55 -3.88 8.93
CA TYR A 222 8.13 -3.16 10.13
C TYR A 222 7.40 -4.01 11.17
N LEU A 223 6.87 -5.17 10.77
CA LEU A 223 5.97 -5.95 11.62
C LEU A 223 6.44 -7.39 11.88
N GLU A 224 7.17 -7.97 10.92
CA GLU A 224 7.70 -9.34 10.99
C GLU A 224 9.22 -9.42 11.06
N ASP A 225 9.90 -8.31 10.79
CA ASP A 225 11.36 -8.20 10.80
C ASP A 225 12.11 -9.19 9.88
N ASP A 226 11.44 -9.71 8.85
CA ASP A 226 12.02 -10.55 7.80
C ASP A 226 12.68 -9.68 6.71
N ARG A 227 13.78 -9.04 7.07
CA ARG A 227 14.47 -8.03 6.25
C ARG A 227 14.99 -8.59 4.92
N HIS A 228 15.29 -9.89 4.86
CA HIS A 228 15.72 -10.55 3.62
C HIS A 228 14.59 -10.61 2.60
N LYS A 229 13.39 -11.06 3.00
CA LYS A 229 12.23 -11.05 2.09
C LYS A 229 11.85 -9.64 1.67
N ALA A 230 11.93 -8.69 2.60
CA ALA A 230 11.73 -7.28 2.29
C ALA A 230 12.69 -6.77 1.22
N LEU A 231 13.99 -7.04 1.34
CA LEU A 231 14.99 -6.59 0.38
C LEU A 231 14.74 -7.14 -1.02
N LEU A 232 14.39 -8.44 -1.14
CA LEU A 232 14.11 -9.06 -2.44
C LEU A 232 12.95 -8.36 -3.16
N LEU A 233 11.83 -8.17 -2.47
CA LEU A 233 10.65 -7.51 -3.04
C LEU A 233 10.90 -6.02 -3.30
N ALA A 234 11.58 -5.32 -2.39
CA ALA A 234 11.89 -3.90 -2.55
C ALA A 234 12.81 -3.66 -3.76
N ARG A 235 13.82 -4.52 -3.97
CA ARG A 235 14.71 -4.46 -5.13
C ARG A 235 14.01 -4.77 -6.44
N GLU A 236 13.09 -5.73 -6.43
CA GLU A 236 12.23 -6.03 -7.58
C GLU A 236 11.42 -4.79 -7.98
N LEU A 237 10.71 -4.18 -7.04
CA LEU A 237 9.90 -2.98 -7.26
C LEU A 237 10.77 -1.77 -7.66
N ALA A 238 11.92 -1.57 -7.02
CA ALA A 238 12.81 -0.45 -7.31
C ALA A 238 13.51 -0.59 -8.68
N THR A 239 13.68 -1.82 -9.19
CA THR A 239 14.18 -2.08 -10.55
C THR A 239 13.08 -1.83 -11.58
N ARG A 240 11.83 -2.22 -11.28
CA ARG A 240 10.68 -2.03 -12.17
C ARG A 240 10.28 -0.56 -12.28
N PHE A 241 10.18 0.13 -11.14
CA PHE A 241 9.68 1.49 -11.03
C PHE A 241 10.82 2.46 -10.72
N GLN A 242 11.68 2.71 -11.71
CA GLN A 242 12.92 3.48 -11.53
C GLN A 242 12.67 4.96 -11.21
N ARG A 243 11.48 5.47 -11.50
CA ARG A 243 11.07 6.85 -11.18
C ARG A 243 10.53 6.96 -9.75
N SER A 244 10.20 5.83 -9.13
CA SER A 244 9.71 5.76 -7.76
C SER A 244 10.84 5.89 -6.73
N ARG A 245 10.94 7.10 -6.16
CA ARG A 245 11.80 7.39 -4.99
C ARG A 245 11.49 6.48 -3.80
N PHE A 246 10.22 6.10 -3.66
CA PHE A 246 9.72 5.34 -2.53
C PHE A 246 10.29 3.91 -2.49
N PHE A 247 10.26 3.18 -3.60
CA PHE A 247 10.81 1.83 -3.63
C PHE A 247 12.33 1.81 -3.50
N LYS A 248 13.03 2.81 -4.07
CA LYS A 248 14.47 2.99 -3.82
C LYS A 248 14.78 3.27 -2.36
N TYR A 249 13.97 4.07 -1.69
CA TYR A 249 14.09 4.28 -0.24
C TYR A 249 13.88 2.97 0.54
N LEU A 250 12.84 2.19 0.23
CA LEU A 250 12.59 0.91 0.92
C LEU A 250 13.70 -0.13 0.67
N GLU A 251 14.26 -0.18 -0.55
CA GLU A 251 15.45 -0.99 -0.87
C GLU A 251 16.62 -0.57 0.03
N GLY A 252 16.90 0.73 0.11
CA GLY A 252 17.94 1.27 0.97
C GLY A 252 17.73 0.95 2.44
N VAL A 253 16.53 1.14 2.98
CA VAL A 253 16.18 0.79 4.37
C VAL A 253 16.41 -0.70 4.63
N ALA A 254 16.01 -1.57 3.71
CA ALA A 254 16.26 -3.00 3.85
C ALA A 254 17.77 -3.32 3.91
N CYS A 255 18.59 -2.70 3.06
CA CYS A 255 20.06 -2.82 3.11
C CYS A 255 20.63 -2.36 4.45
N VAL A 256 20.22 -1.17 4.93
CA VAL A 256 20.65 -0.60 6.22
C VAL A 256 20.34 -1.57 7.36
N ARG A 257 19.12 -2.11 7.39
CA ARG A 257 18.67 -3.02 8.47
C ARG A 257 19.33 -4.40 8.40
N LEU A 258 19.91 -4.79 7.27
CA LEU A 258 20.68 -6.02 7.08
C LEU A 258 22.19 -5.83 7.28
N ASP A 259 22.62 -4.64 7.71
CA ASP A 259 24.03 -4.27 7.83
C ASP A 259 24.83 -4.37 6.52
N ARG A 260 24.14 -4.23 5.38
CA ARG A 260 24.73 -4.25 4.03
C ARG A 260 25.09 -2.83 3.60
N ASP A 261 26.08 -2.25 4.28
CA ASP A 261 26.47 -0.85 4.07
C ASP A 261 26.96 -0.56 2.65
N ASP A 262 27.63 -1.49 1.98
CA ASP A 262 28.08 -1.33 0.59
C ASP A 262 26.88 -1.22 -0.37
N GLU A 263 25.91 -2.14 -0.27
CA GLU A 263 24.67 -2.11 -1.07
C GLU A 263 23.83 -0.86 -0.76
N TYR A 264 23.78 -0.41 0.50
CA TYR A 264 23.12 0.86 0.85
C TYR A 264 23.80 2.05 0.15
N ARG A 265 25.14 2.12 0.12
CA ARG A 265 25.86 3.21 -0.53
C ARG A 265 25.60 3.24 -2.03
N GLU A 266 25.48 2.09 -2.68
CA GLU A 266 25.08 1.98 -4.09
C GLU A 266 23.67 2.54 -4.32
N VAL A 267 22.70 2.17 -3.48
CA VAL A 267 21.33 2.69 -3.56
C VAL A 267 21.31 4.21 -3.37
N ALA A 268 22.01 4.73 -2.34
CA ALA A 268 22.09 6.16 -2.07
C ALA A 268 22.76 6.93 -3.23
N ALA A 269 23.83 6.38 -3.81
CA ALA A 269 24.47 6.96 -4.99
C ALA A 269 23.52 6.99 -6.20
N ALA A 270 22.76 5.92 -6.44
CA ALA A 270 21.77 5.88 -7.51
C ALA A 270 20.67 6.93 -7.32
N MET A 271 20.20 7.15 -6.07
CA MET A 271 19.22 8.21 -5.77
C MET A 271 19.78 9.61 -6.06
N ARG A 272 21.05 9.88 -5.73
CA ARG A 272 21.72 11.16 -6.06
C ARG A 272 21.88 11.34 -7.57
N ALA A 273 22.28 10.29 -8.29
CA ALA A 273 22.38 10.32 -9.75
C ALA A 273 21.02 10.52 -10.44
N SER A 274 19.91 10.07 -9.84
CA SER A 274 18.56 10.39 -10.32
C SER A 274 18.20 11.86 -10.11
N ALA A 275 18.69 12.50 -9.03
CA ALA A 275 18.52 13.94 -8.85
C ALA A 275 19.25 14.75 -9.95
N GLU A 276 20.47 14.35 -10.29
CA GLU A 276 21.28 15.02 -11.33
C GLU A 276 20.67 14.89 -12.73
N ARG A 277 19.99 13.78 -13.01
CA ARG A 277 19.34 13.49 -14.31
C ARG A 277 17.88 13.96 -14.38
N ALA A 278 17.35 14.55 -13.30
CA ALA A 278 15.96 14.96 -13.27
C ALA A 278 15.67 16.06 -14.31
N ASP A 279 14.48 15.99 -14.91
CA ASP A 279 14.04 16.91 -15.98
C ASP A 279 13.75 18.34 -15.52
N SER A 280 13.72 18.57 -14.20
CA SER A 280 13.35 19.84 -13.58
C SER A 280 13.96 19.96 -12.19
N GLY A 281 14.21 21.21 -11.76
CA GLY A 281 14.70 21.49 -10.41
C GLY A 281 13.75 20.97 -9.31
N MET A 282 12.45 20.97 -9.58
CA MET A 282 11.44 20.40 -8.68
C MET A 282 11.65 18.90 -8.48
N LYS A 283 11.75 18.12 -9.56
CA LYS A 283 12.00 16.66 -9.47
C LYS A 283 13.38 16.36 -8.89
N ALA A 284 14.40 17.17 -9.18
CA ALA A 284 15.72 17.04 -8.56
C ALA A 284 15.64 17.20 -7.03
N ALA A 285 14.94 18.22 -6.54
CA ALA A 285 14.76 18.48 -5.11
C ALA A 285 14.04 17.32 -4.39
N LEU A 286 13.05 16.71 -5.03
CA LEU A 286 12.36 15.52 -4.54
C LEU A 286 13.33 14.33 -4.31
N TRP A 287 14.24 14.07 -5.24
CA TRP A 287 15.27 13.03 -5.08
C TRP A 287 16.30 13.38 -4.01
N ILE A 288 16.74 14.64 -3.95
CA ILE A 288 17.71 15.12 -2.95
C ILE A 288 17.16 14.91 -1.54
N ARG A 289 15.93 15.36 -1.26
CA ARG A 289 15.32 15.21 0.07
C ARG A 289 15.18 13.76 0.47
N GLN A 290 14.71 12.88 -0.44
CA GLN A 290 14.58 11.46 -0.14
C GLN A 290 15.93 10.78 0.08
N SER A 291 16.98 11.14 -0.68
CA SER A 291 18.33 10.62 -0.49
C SER A 291 18.91 11.03 0.87
N LEU A 292 18.74 12.30 1.27
CA LEU A 292 19.16 12.77 2.60
C LEU A 292 18.39 12.07 3.71
N TYR A 293 17.11 11.77 3.49
CA TYR A 293 16.27 11.06 4.45
C TYR A 293 16.71 9.60 4.64
N LEU A 294 17.11 8.93 3.56
CA LEU A 294 17.72 7.60 3.61
C LEU A 294 19.05 7.64 4.38
N ASP A 295 19.92 8.60 4.09
CA ASP A 295 21.20 8.76 4.78
C ASP A 295 21.02 9.06 6.28
N ALA A 296 20.05 9.90 6.63
CA ALA A 296 19.69 10.15 8.03
C ALA A 296 19.21 8.87 8.72
N THR A 297 18.45 8.02 8.01
CA THR A 297 18.00 6.73 8.52
C THR A 297 19.18 5.78 8.78
N HIS A 298 20.13 5.69 7.85
CA HIS A 298 21.37 4.93 8.04
C HIS A 298 22.13 5.42 9.28
N ASP A 299 22.35 6.72 9.41
CA ASP A 299 23.02 7.31 10.56
C ASP A 299 22.33 6.99 11.89
N LEU A 300 21.00 7.01 11.94
CA LEU A 300 20.26 6.65 13.17
C LEU A 300 20.49 5.18 13.56
N PHE A 301 20.46 4.24 12.61
CA PHE A 301 20.76 2.84 12.89
C PHE A 301 22.23 2.63 13.29
N ARG A 302 23.14 3.47 12.82
CA ARG A 302 24.57 3.44 13.17
C ARG A 302 24.92 4.21 14.45
N GLY A 303 23.97 4.95 15.02
CA GLY A 303 24.19 5.77 16.23
C GLY A 303 24.85 7.13 15.96
N ASN A 304 24.95 7.55 14.69
CA ASN A 304 25.50 8.83 14.26
C ASN A 304 24.45 9.95 14.39
N HIS A 305 23.85 10.11 15.56
CA HIS A 305 22.66 10.94 15.76
C HIS A 305 22.84 12.41 15.35
N LYS A 306 24.02 13.00 15.59
CA LYS A 306 24.33 14.37 15.18
C LYS A 306 24.36 14.53 13.65
N GLU A 307 24.92 13.55 12.95
CA GLU A 307 24.96 13.57 11.47
C GLU A 307 23.58 13.34 10.87
N ALA A 308 22.77 12.45 11.47
CA ALA A 308 21.38 12.31 11.10
C ALA A 308 20.64 13.65 11.22
N ARG A 309 20.75 14.34 12.38
CA ARG A 309 20.10 15.64 12.58
C ARG A 309 20.55 16.70 11.57
N ARG A 310 21.85 16.75 11.24
CA ARG A 310 22.36 17.68 10.21
C ARG A 310 21.69 17.47 8.85
N LYS A 311 21.49 16.21 8.45
CA LYS A 311 20.79 15.88 7.19
C LYS A 311 19.31 16.20 7.26
N LEU A 312 18.67 15.93 8.41
CA LEU A 312 17.27 16.29 8.64
C LEU A 312 17.07 17.82 8.62
N ASP A 313 18.00 18.60 9.17
CA ASP A 313 18.00 20.05 9.11
C ASP A 313 18.14 20.57 7.67
N ALA A 314 19.00 19.93 6.86
CA ALA A 314 19.11 20.25 5.44
C ALA A 314 17.78 20.02 4.71
N ILE A 315 17.08 18.91 4.95
CA ILE A 315 15.75 18.66 4.37
C ILE A 315 14.77 19.75 4.81
N LEU A 316 14.73 20.09 6.10
CA LEU A 316 13.85 21.11 6.67
C LEU A 316 14.19 22.55 6.22
N SER A 317 15.36 22.78 5.62
CA SER A 317 15.70 24.05 4.97
C SER A 317 15.19 24.16 3.53
N MET A 318 14.77 23.04 2.93
CA MET A 318 14.28 22.90 1.55
C MET A 318 12.81 22.47 1.52
N GLN A 319 12.02 22.90 2.51
CA GLN A 319 10.61 22.51 2.64
C GLN A 319 9.81 22.93 1.41
N ASP A 320 8.94 22.03 0.98
CA ASP A 320 7.99 22.28 -0.09
C ASP A 320 6.62 21.71 0.32
N PRO A 321 5.79 22.51 1.02
CA PRO A 321 4.49 22.04 1.49
C PRO A 321 3.51 21.75 0.35
N VAL A 322 3.78 22.26 -0.86
CA VAL A 322 2.92 22.06 -2.02
C VAL A 322 3.25 20.74 -2.69
N ASN A 323 4.52 20.41 -2.91
CA ASN A 323 4.91 19.25 -3.73
C ASN A 323 5.56 18.10 -2.93
N ASP A 324 5.98 18.33 -1.69
CA ASP A 324 6.62 17.32 -0.85
C ASP A 324 6.30 17.49 0.66
N PRO A 325 5.00 17.51 1.03
CA PRO A 325 4.58 17.71 2.42
C PRO A 325 5.11 16.62 3.37
N LEU A 326 5.41 15.43 2.86
CA LEU A 326 5.95 14.30 3.62
C LEU A 326 7.35 14.64 4.17
N MET A 327 8.18 15.35 3.41
CA MET A 327 9.51 15.82 3.81
C MET A 327 9.49 17.07 4.71
N ILE A 328 8.39 17.26 5.45
CA ILE A 328 8.26 18.23 6.55
C ILE A 328 8.01 17.48 7.86
N ALA A 329 6.90 16.74 7.93
CA ALA A 329 6.48 16.05 9.14
C ALA A 329 7.43 14.90 9.53
N TYR A 330 7.88 14.10 8.56
CA TYR A 330 8.71 12.94 8.82
C TYR A 330 10.15 13.28 9.25
N PRO A 331 10.81 14.31 8.70
CA PRO A 331 12.09 14.75 9.25
C PRO A 331 11.99 15.27 10.69
N LEU A 332 10.93 16.01 11.04
CA LEU A 332 10.67 16.42 12.44
C LEU A 332 10.48 15.20 13.35
N LEU A 333 9.68 14.21 12.91
CA LEU A 333 9.52 12.94 13.61
C LEU A 333 10.88 12.26 13.85
N LYS A 334 11.73 12.13 12.82
CA LYS A 334 13.07 11.51 12.95
C LYS A 334 14.02 12.32 13.82
N LYS A 335 13.89 13.66 13.89
CA LYS A 335 14.64 14.45 14.88
C LYS A 335 14.22 14.07 16.31
N GLY A 336 12.92 13.88 16.55
CA GLY A 336 12.43 13.34 17.82
C GLY A 336 13.04 11.97 18.14
N VAL A 337 12.99 11.03 17.18
CA VAL A 337 13.61 9.70 17.30
C VAL A 337 15.10 9.80 17.62
N SER A 338 15.83 10.68 16.92
CA SER A 338 17.26 10.92 17.16
C SER A 338 17.55 11.32 18.61
N TYR A 339 16.73 12.20 19.20
CA TYR A 339 16.90 12.63 20.59
C TYR A 339 16.49 11.56 21.60
N ASP A 340 15.46 10.76 21.31
CA ASP A 340 15.09 9.60 22.13
C ASP A 340 16.24 8.58 22.22
N LEU A 341 16.91 8.30 21.09
CA LEU A 341 18.06 7.40 21.03
C LEU A 341 19.28 7.90 21.83
N GLU A 342 19.38 9.21 22.09
CA GLU A 342 20.37 9.83 22.97
C GLU A 342 19.89 9.98 24.43
N GLY A 343 18.69 9.51 24.76
CA GLY A 343 18.09 9.69 26.09
C GLY A 343 17.59 11.11 26.38
N ALA A 344 17.62 12.01 25.40
CA ALA A 344 17.16 13.40 25.51
C ALA A 344 15.63 13.50 25.35
N ARG A 345 14.90 12.77 26.20
CA ARG A 345 13.45 12.53 26.08
C ARG A 345 12.61 13.81 26.01
N LYS A 346 12.93 14.83 26.83
CA LYS A 346 12.19 16.10 26.84
C LYS A 346 12.26 16.79 25.48
N THR A 347 13.43 16.78 24.84
CA THR A 347 13.62 17.35 23.50
C THR A 347 12.89 16.53 22.45
N ALA A 348 12.95 15.19 22.54
CA ALA A 348 12.23 14.30 21.64
C ALA A 348 10.71 14.55 21.65
N LEU A 349 10.11 14.65 22.85
CA LEU A 349 8.69 14.96 23.02
C LEU A 349 8.29 16.27 22.35
N GLY A 350 9.11 17.31 22.46
CA GLY A 350 8.85 18.59 21.78
C GLY A 350 8.76 18.48 20.26
N TYR A 351 9.54 17.60 19.63
CA TYR A 351 9.43 17.33 18.19
C TYR A 351 8.18 16.51 17.85
N TYR A 352 7.83 15.51 18.67
CA TYR A 352 6.62 14.73 18.45
C TYR A 352 5.35 15.57 18.61
N GLU A 353 5.31 16.47 19.59
CA GLU A 353 4.22 17.43 19.77
C GLU A 353 4.09 18.39 18.59
N GLN A 354 5.21 18.87 18.03
CA GLN A 354 5.18 19.65 16.79
C GLN A 354 4.48 18.90 15.66
N VAL A 355 4.82 17.62 15.45
CA VAL A 355 4.18 16.77 14.43
C VAL A 355 2.69 16.56 14.74
N MET A 356 2.32 16.36 16.00
CA MET A 356 0.92 16.19 16.42
C MET A 356 0.06 17.43 16.13
N ASN A 357 0.66 18.63 16.22
CA ASN A 357 -0.02 19.90 16.03
C ASN A 357 -0.05 20.38 14.57
N MET A 358 0.55 19.63 13.63
CA MET A 358 0.46 19.97 12.20
C MET A 358 -0.96 19.77 11.69
N GLU A 359 -1.46 20.73 10.90
CA GLU A 359 -2.73 20.59 10.18
C GLU A 359 -2.66 19.42 9.18
N ASN A 360 -1.57 19.33 8.42
CA ASN A 360 -1.24 18.20 7.57
C ASN A 360 0.05 17.53 8.05
N GLY A 361 -0.07 16.45 8.81
CA GLY A 361 1.08 15.65 9.26
C GLY A 361 1.47 14.51 8.30
N ALA A 362 0.83 14.38 7.13
CA ALA A 362 1.08 13.30 6.17
C ALA A 362 1.11 11.88 6.79
N GLY A 363 0.31 11.65 7.84
CA GLY A 363 0.28 10.39 8.60
C GLY A 363 1.41 10.20 9.62
N ALA A 364 2.42 11.07 9.69
CA ALA A 364 3.51 10.99 10.67
C ALA A 364 2.99 11.06 12.13
N GLN A 365 1.81 11.65 12.33
CA GLN A 365 1.11 11.73 13.63
C GLN A 365 0.87 10.34 14.25
N PHE A 366 0.66 9.30 13.45
CA PHE A 366 0.51 7.94 13.97
C PHE A 366 1.77 7.45 14.69
N LEU A 367 2.94 7.72 14.12
CA LEU A 367 4.23 7.39 14.72
C LEU A 367 4.58 8.34 15.85
N ALA A 368 4.26 9.63 15.73
CA ALA A 368 4.43 10.58 16.82
C ALA A 368 3.64 10.15 18.07
N GLU A 369 2.38 9.73 17.92
CA GLU A 369 1.58 9.20 19.03
C GLU A 369 2.19 7.95 19.66
N LYS A 370 2.70 7.02 18.84
CA LYS A 370 3.47 5.86 19.33
C LYS A 370 4.67 6.33 20.17
N PHE A 371 5.47 7.24 19.63
CA PHE A 371 6.71 7.66 20.27
C PHE A 371 6.51 8.60 21.46
N ILE A 372 5.39 9.30 21.56
CA ILE A 372 4.97 10.03 22.77
C ILE A 372 4.67 9.06 23.92
N LYS A 373 4.00 7.93 23.63
CA LYS A 373 3.67 6.92 24.65
C LYS A 373 4.89 6.12 25.10
N LYS A 374 5.80 5.79 24.18
CA LYS A 374 7.02 5.02 24.47
C LYS A 374 8.19 5.55 23.64
N PRO A 375 9.36 5.81 24.24
CA PRO A 375 10.48 6.34 23.49
C PRO A 375 10.94 5.39 22.39
N ALA A 376 11.47 5.95 21.30
CA ALA A 376 12.16 5.17 20.28
C ALA A 376 13.40 4.49 20.87
N LEU A 377 13.62 3.22 20.53
CA LEU A 377 14.77 2.43 20.98
C LEU A 377 15.63 2.05 19.78
N LYS A 378 16.92 1.77 20.01
CA LYS A 378 17.91 1.48 18.95
C LYS A 378 17.47 0.43 17.91
N ASN A 379 16.69 -0.56 18.33
CA ASN A 379 16.20 -1.64 17.47
C ASN A 379 14.75 -1.45 17.00
N ASP A 380 14.14 -0.29 17.23
CA ASP A 380 12.77 -0.04 16.78
C ASP A 380 12.73 -0.04 15.23
N PRO A 381 11.97 -0.94 14.58
CA PRO A 381 11.95 -1.02 13.13
C PRO A 381 11.42 0.26 12.47
N PHE A 382 10.62 1.05 13.19
CA PHE A 382 10.06 2.31 12.69
C PHE A 382 11.08 3.46 12.68
N ILE A 383 12.33 3.25 13.11
CA ILE A 383 13.43 4.14 12.74
C ILE A 383 13.61 4.15 11.22
N GLY A 384 13.32 3.05 10.53
CA GLY A 384 13.41 2.91 9.07
C GLY A 384 12.20 3.45 8.30
N TYR A 385 11.08 3.70 8.98
CA TYR A 385 9.90 4.32 8.38
C TYR A 385 10.21 5.79 8.10
#